data_AF-A0A4Q1AJX7-F1
#
_entry.id   AF-A0A4Q1AJX7-F1
#
_cell.length_a   1.000
_cell.length_b   1.000
_cell.length_c   1.000
_cell.angle_alpha   90.00
_cell.angle_beta   90.00
_cell.angle_gamma   90.00
#
_symmetry.space_group_name_H-M   'P 1'
#
loop_
_entity.id
_entity.type
_entity.pdbx_description
1 polymer ?
#
loop_
_entity_poly.entity_id
_entity_poly.type
_entity_poly.pdbx_seq_one_letter_code
_entity_poly.pdbx_strand_id
1 'polypeptide(L)'
;MKKILLILLLSLSINAQQHYTYLIDEYDKVIELEAKIISKIAKDILKDKEINLFIPDIKDIDKKVYSKKVHIVDSCDKANFIFVKYTSNLGNCYKINEKHLFTNNYKRLLHNHQYVGAFFWSKSRPNIIFIKDRLSKNNIILSDEYKQFVEDYNEN
;
A
#
# COMPACT_ATOMS: atom_id res chain seq x y z
N MET A 1 39.51 -37.03 -2.93
CA MET A 1 38.95 -36.09 -3.94
C MET A 1 37.44 -35.93 -3.83
N LYS A 2 36.61 -36.99 -3.93
CA LYS A 2 35.13 -36.89 -3.82
C LYS A 2 34.62 -36.22 -2.53
N LYS A 3 35.23 -36.51 -1.37
CA LYS A 3 34.85 -35.90 -0.07
C LYS A 3 35.18 -34.39 0.02
N ILE A 4 36.25 -33.96 -0.65
CA ILE A 4 36.66 -32.53 -0.68
C ILE A 4 35.69 -31.73 -1.55
N LEU A 5 35.26 -32.30 -2.68
CA LEU A 5 34.25 -31.69 -3.56
C LEU A 5 32.91 -31.49 -2.83
N LEU A 6 32.52 -32.47 -2.00
CA LEU A 6 31.27 -32.41 -1.22
C LEU A 6 31.31 -31.28 -0.17
N ILE A 7 32.45 -31.10 0.51
CA ILE A 7 32.66 -30.02 1.48
C ILE A 7 32.63 -28.65 0.78
N LEU A 8 33.22 -28.54 -0.42
CA LEU A 8 33.20 -27.31 -1.21
C LEU A 8 31.79 -26.93 -1.67
N LEU A 9 30.96 -27.93 -2.02
CA LEU A 9 29.56 -27.70 -2.41
C LEU A 9 28.70 -27.27 -1.20
N LEU A 10 28.95 -27.85 -0.02
CA LEU A 10 28.29 -27.44 1.22
C LEU A 10 28.65 -26.00 1.62
N SER A 11 29.92 -25.59 1.51
CA SER A 11 30.32 -24.20 1.83
C SER A 11 29.75 -23.16 0.85
N LEU A 12 29.60 -23.51 -0.43
CA LEU A 12 28.92 -22.65 -1.42
C LEU A 12 27.44 -22.45 -1.09
N SER A 13 26.75 -23.48 -0.57
CA SER A 13 25.32 -23.38 -0.20
C SER A 13 25.06 -22.43 0.98
N ILE A 14 26.00 -22.34 1.93
CA ILE A 14 25.89 -21.45 3.09
C ILE A 14 26.00 -19.97 2.66
N ASN A 15 26.91 -19.66 1.72
CA ASN A 15 27.05 -18.30 1.17
C ASN A 15 25.82 -17.90 0.35
N ALA A 16 25.22 -18.82 -0.41
CA ALA A 16 23.99 -18.54 -1.16
C ALA A 16 22.84 -18.13 -0.23
N GLN A 17 22.69 -18.76 0.94
CA GLN A 17 21.63 -18.44 1.90
C GLN A 17 21.75 -16.99 2.44
N GLN A 18 22.96 -16.49 2.65
CA GLN A 18 23.18 -15.11 3.12
C GLN A 18 22.70 -14.06 2.10
N HIS A 19 22.89 -14.32 0.80
CA HIS A 19 22.38 -13.45 -0.26
C HIS A 19 20.85 -13.45 -0.36
N TYR A 20 20.19 -14.59 -0.11
CA TYR A 20 18.72 -14.64 -0.03
C TYR A 20 18.17 -13.83 1.14
N THR A 21 18.82 -13.85 2.32
CA THR A 21 18.40 -13.01 3.47
C THR A 21 18.51 -11.51 3.19
N TYR A 22 19.51 -11.07 2.41
CA TYR A 22 19.67 -9.65 2.07
C TYR A 22 18.48 -9.12 1.24
N LEU A 23 18.02 -9.89 0.25
CA LEU A 23 16.87 -9.51 -0.59
C LEU A 23 15.54 -9.50 0.18
N ILE A 24 15.39 -10.39 1.16
CA ILE A 24 14.22 -10.42 2.05
C ILE A 24 14.17 -9.18 2.94
N ASP A 25 15.31 -8.77 3.53
CA ASP A 25 15.39 -7.57 4.37
C ASP A 25 15.09 -6.27 3.59
N GLU A 26 15.55 -6.17 2.34
CA GLU A 26 15.22 -5.03 1.48
C GLU A 26 13.72 -5.01 1.11
N TYR A 27 13.15 -6.16 0.78
CA TYR A 27 11.71 -6.28 0.50
C TYR A 27 10.84 -5.89 1.71
N ASP A 28 11.24 -6.34 2.90
CA ASP A 28 10.56 -6.00 4.15
C ASP A 28 10.62 -4.48 4.42
N LYS A 29 11.77 -3.83 4.19
CA LYS A 29 11.91 -2.37 4.31
C LYS A 29 11.00 -1.60 3.36
N VAL A 30 10.84 -2.09 2.13
CA VAL A 30 9.94 -1.47 1.14
C VAL A 30 8.48 -1.55 1.61
N ILE A 31 8.04 -2.72 2.10
CA ILE A 31 6.69 -2.88 2.65
C ILE A 31 6.52 -2.04 3.92
N GLU A 32 7.51 -1.97 4.79
CA GLU A 32 7.46 -1.15 6.00
C GLU A 32 7.32 0.34 5.69
N LEU A 33 8.03 0.84 4.67
CA LEU A 33 7.91 2.23 4.22
C LEU A 33 6.52 2.48 3.61
N GLU A 34 6.05 1.59 2.73
CA GLU A 34 4.70 1.68 2.16
C GLU A 34 3.64 1.70 3.27
N ALA A 35 3.69 0.75 4.19
CA ALA A 35 2.73 0.68 5.30
C ALA A 35 2.79 1.94 6.17
N LYS A 36 3.97 2.51 6.41
CA LYS A 36 4.13 3.79 7.12
C LYS A 36 3.43 4.93 6.38
N ILE A 37 3.64 5.03 5.07
CA ILE A 37 3.05 6.09 4.23
C ILE A 37 1.52 5.93 4.16
N ILE A 38 1.03 4.74 3.83
CA ILE A 38 -0.41 4.46 3.74
C ILE A 38 -1.11 4.68 5.08
N SER A 39 -0.51 4.24 6.20
CA SER A 39 -1.09 4.47 7.54
C SER A 39 -1.15 5.96 7.90
N LYS A 40 -0.13 6.75 7.51
CA LYS A 40 -0.16 8.21 7.71
C LYS A 40 -1.26 8.86 6.86
N ILE A 41 -1.34 8.52 5.57
CA ILE A 41 -2.40 9.02 4.69
C ILE A 41 -3.78 8.67 5.24
N ALA A 42 -4.00 7.43 5.65
CA ALA A 42 -5.27 7.00 6.23
C ALA A 42 -5.60 7.78 7.50
N LYS A 43 -4.60 7.97 8.39
CA LYS A 43 -4.76 8.79 9.60
C LYS A 43 -5.15 10.22 9.28
N ASP A 44 -4.49 10.86 8.32
CA ASP A 44 -4.74 12.27 8.02
C ASP A 44 -6.09 12.48 7.31
N ILE A 45 -6.56 11.47 6.55
CA ILE A 45 -7.91 11.46 5.96
C ILE A 45 -8.98 11.23 7.04
N LEU A 46 -8.78 10.23 7.91
CA LEU A 46 -9.77 9.79 8.90
C LEU A 46 -9.74 10.60 10.21
N LYS A 47 -8.70 11.42 10.40
CA LYS A 47 -8.44 12.26 11.58
C LYS A 47 -8.38 11.42 12.85
N ASP A 48 -9.34 11.59 13.76
CA ASP A 48 -9.37 10.94 15.08
C ASP A 48 -10.05 9.56 15.07
N LYS A 49 -10.57 9.11 13.92
CA LYS A 49 -11.21 7.79 13.80
C LYS A 49 -10.17 6.68 13.77
N GLU A 50 -10.46 5.56 14.43
CA GLU A 50 -9.67 4.33 14.31
C GLU A 50 -9.60 3.89 12.84
N ILE A 51 -8.42 3.45 12.40
CA ILE A 51 -8.19 3.05 11.01
C ILE A 51 -8.48 1.56 10.87
N ASN A 52 -9.63 1.24 10.27
CA ASN A 52 -10.02 -0.11 9.86
C ASN A 52 -9.62 -0.30 8.39
N LEU A 53 -8.41 -0.82 8.18
CA LEU A 53 -7.81 -0.99 6.87
C LEU A 53 -8.20 -2.33 6.26
N PHE A 54 -8.77 -2.29 5.05
CA PHE A 54 -8.92 -3.46 4.20
C PHE A 54 -7.98 -3.40 3.00
N ILE A 55 -7.18 -4.44 2.82
CA ILE A 55 -6.38 -4.68 1.61
C ILE A 55 -6.94 -5.95 0.95
N PRO A 56 -7.64 -5.82 -0.20
CA PRO A 56 -8.11 -6.98 -0.95
C PRO A 56 -6.95 -7.90 -1.34
N ASP A 57 -7.13 -9.20 -1.11
CA ASP A 57 -6.14 -10.26 -1.37
C ASP A 57 -4.77 -9.97 -0.71
N ILE A 58 -4.79 -9.44 0.53
CA ILE A 58 -3.58 -9.15 1.29
C ILE A 58 -2.70 -10.39 1.46
N LYS A 59 -1.40 -10.24 1.21
CA LYS A 59 -0.40 -11.29 1.49
C LYS A 59 -0.02 -11.29 2.97
N ASP A 60 0.40 -12.45 3.48
CA ASP A 60 0.75 -12.61 4.91
C ASP A 60 1.84 -11.64 5.38
N ILE A 61 2.83 -11.38 4.53
CA ILE A 61 3.92 -10.44 4.85
C ILE A 61 3.41 -9.01 5.02
N ASP A 62 2.55 -8.54 4.10
CA ASP A 62 1.89 -7.23 4.25
C ASP A 62 1.00 -7.21 5.49
N LYS A 63 0.20 -8.25 5.70
CA LYS A 63 -0.68 -8.33 6.87
C LYS A 63 0.12 -8.16 8.16
N LYS A 64 1.25 -8.86 8.29
CA LYS A 64 2.18 -8.76 9.43
C LYS A 64 2.76 -7.36 9.61
N VAL A 65 3.07 -6.66 8.52
CA VAL A 65 3.68 -5.32 8.59
C VAL A 65 2.63 -4.24 8.89
N TYR A 66 1.50 -4.25 8.18
CA TYR A 66 0.43 -3.28 8.33
C TYR A 66 -0.29 -3.40 9.68
N SER A 67 -0.47 -4.61 10.22
CA SER A 67 -1.11 -4.82 11.53
C SER A 67 -0.34 -4.18 12.70
N LYS A 68 0.93 -3.81 12.50
CA LYS A 68 1.71 -3.06 13.50
C LYS A 68 1.32 -1.58 13.59
N LYS A 69 0.54 -1.07 12.63
CA LYS A 69 0.26 0.38 12.46
C LYS A 69 -1.24 0.70 12.47
N VAL A 70 -2.07 -0.22 12.01
CA VAL A 70 -3.52 -0.02 11.83
C VAL A 70 -4.26 -1.33 12.12
N HIS A 71 -5.58 -1.23 12.36
CA HIS A 71 -6.42 -2.41 12.52
C HIS A 71 -6.77 -2.98 11.14
N ILE A 72 -6.27 -4.19 10.84
CA ILE A 72 -6.57 -4.88 9.58
C ILE A 72 -7.87 -5.64 9.72
N VAL A 73 -8.83 -5.33 8.86
CA VAL A 73 -10.12 -6.04 8.78
C VAL A 73 -10.15 -7.04 7.64
N ASP A 74 -11.00 -8.06 7.76
CA ASP A 74 -11.12 -9.20 6.84
C ASP A 74 -12.05 -8.94 5.64
N SER A 75 -12.83 -7.86 5.68
CA SER A 75 -13.89 -7.57 4.73
C SER A 75 -14.02 -6.07 4.54
N CYS A 76 -14.38 -5.67 3.33
CA CYS A 76 -14.53 -4.25 3.05
C CYS A 76 -15.65 -3.61 3.86
N ASP A 77 -16.71 -4.33 4.23
CA ASP A 77 -17.85 -3.82 5.00
C ASP A 77 -17.45 -3.24 6.35
N LYS A 78 -16.42 -3.79 6.97
CA LYS A 78 -15.88 -3.33 8.26
C LYS A 78 -14.84 -2.22 8.10
N ALA A 79 -14.46 -1.88 6.87
CA ALA A 79 -13.38 -0.95 6.58
C ALA A 79 -13.89 0.49 6.44
N ASN A 80 -13.10 1.44 6.91
CA ASN A 80 -13.27 2.87 6.60
C ASN A 80 -12.15 3.40 5.69
N PHE A 81 -11.10 2.60 5.47
CA PHE A 81 -10.06 2.84 4.49
C PHE A 81 -9.77 1.57 3.70
N ILE A 82 -9.75 1.66 2.37
CA ILE A 82 -9.44 0.53 1.49
C ILE A 82 -8.19 0.86 0.69
N PHE A 83 -7.15 0.05 0.84
CA PHE A 83 -5.95 0.15 0.01
C PHE A 83 -5.87 -0.98 -1.00
N VAL A 84 -6.07 -0.65 -2.26
CA VAL A 84 -6.16 -1.61 -3.36
C VAL A 84 -4.79 -1.80 -3.99
N LYS A 85 -4.08 -2.83 -3.49
CA LYS A 85 -2.69 -3.17 -3.85
C LYS A 85 -2.56 -4.30 -4.88
N TYR A 86 -3.35 -5.37 -4.74
CA TYR A 86 -3.15 -6.62 -5.47
C TYR A 86 -4.18 -6.83 -6.58
N THR A 87 -5.46 -6.89 -6.24
CA THR A 87 -6.55 -7.09 -7.20
C THR A 87 -7.15 -5.77 -7.67
N SER A 88 -7.77 -5.75 -8.85
CA SER A 88 -8.63 -4.66 -9.32
C SER A 88 -10.12 -4.94 -9.11
N ASN A 89 -10.49 -6.18 -8.79
CA ASN A 89 -11.89 -6.55 -8.60
C ASN A 89 -12.30 -6.30 -7.15
N LEU A 90 -12.98 -5.19 -6.91
CA LEU A 90 -13.52 -4.84 -5.59
C LEU A 90 -14.97 -5.30 -5.40
N GLY A 91 -15.61 -5.93 -6.40
CA GLY A 91 -17.00 -6.36 -6.33
C GLY A 91 -17.93 -5.28 -5.75
N ASN A 92 -18.63 -5.60 -4.66
CA ASN A 92 -19.56 -4.69 -3.99
C ASN A 92 -18.90 -3.64 -3.08
N CYS A 93 -17.58 -3.68 -2.87
CA CYS A 93 -16.90 -2.75 -1.98
C CYS A 93 -16.95 -1.28 -2.48
N TYR A 94 -17.20 -1.08 -3.77
CA TYR A 94 -17.45 0.23 -4.39
C TYR A 94 -18.79 0.88 -4.00
N LYS A 95 -19.76 0.08 -3.53
CA LYS A 95 -21.14 0.54 -3.30
C LYS A 95 -21.39 1.04 -1.88
N ILE A 96 -20.36 1.01 -1.03
CA ILE A 96 -20.54 1.23 0.40
C ILE A 96 -20.06 2.63 0.71
N ASN A 97 -21.02 3.46 1.09
CA ASN A 97 -20.80 4.85 1.46
C ASN A 97 -19.78 4.96 2.61
N GLU A 98 -19.08 6.09 2.68
CA GLU A 98 -18.13 6.46 3.75
C GLU A 98 -16.73 5.81 3.72
N LYS A 99 -16.38 5.10 2.65
CA LYS A 99 -15.05 4.48 2.51
C LYS A 99 -14.14 5.32 1.63
N HIS A 100 -12.91 5.49 2.07
CA HIS A 100 -11.88 6.12 1.25
C HIS A 100 -11.07 5.06 0.51
N LEU A 101 -11.15 5.08 -0.82
CA LEU A 101 -10.41 4.15 -1.66
C LEU A 101 -9.09 4.78 -2.10
N PHE A 102 -8.01 4.05 -1.87
CA PHE A 102 -6.67 4.39 -2.30
C PHE A 102 -6.10 3.22 -3.11
N THR A 103 -5.29 3.49 -4.13
CA THR A 103 -4.70 2.42 -4.96
C THR A 103 -3.19 2.54 -5.03
N ASN A 104 -2.51 1.43 -5.34
CA ASN A 104 -1.10 1.46 -5.67
C ASN A 104 -0.79 1.71 -7.16
N ASN A 105 -1.80 2.06 -7.96
CA ASN A 105 -1.71 2.08 -9.42
C ASN A 105 -2.25 3.40 -9.99
N TYR A 106 -1.36 4.21 -10.56
CA TYR A 106 -1.71 5.50 -11.15
C TYR A 106 -2.74 5.39 -12.30
N LYS A 107 -2.60 4.40 -13.20
CA LYS A 107 -3.58 4.21 -14.28
C LYS A 107 -4.98 3.92 -13.73
N ARG A 108 -5.04 3.16 -12.63
CA ARG A 108 -6.30 2.84 -11.96
C ARG A 108 -6.92 4.07 -11.29
N LEU A 109 -6.10 4.95 -10.73
CA LEU A 109 -6.56 6.25 -10.23
C LEU A 109 -7.25 7.04 -11.34
N LEU A 110 -6.63 7.14 -12.51
CA LEU A 110 -7.19 7.91 -13.62
C LEU A 110 -8.48 7.31 -14.20
N HIS A 111 -8.58 5.99 -14.31
CA HIS A 111 -9.75 5.34 -14.92
C HIS A 111 -10.94 5.12 -13.99
N ASN A 112 -10.78 5.26 -12.67
CA ASN A 112 -11.86 5.02 -11.71
C ASN A 112 -11.95 6.15 -10.69
N HIS A 113 -13.05 6.91 -10.79
CA HIS A 113 -13.30 8.13 -10.01
C HIS A 113 -13.57 7.88 -8.52
N GLN A 114 -13.67 6.62 -8.07
CA GLN A 114 -13.87 6.31 -6.66
C GLN A 114 -12.58 6.39 -5.84
N TYR A 115 -11.41 6.29 -6.47
CA TYR A 115 -10.13 6.43 -5.77
C TYR A 115 -9.85 7.89 -5.47
N VAL A 116 -9.65 8.25 -4.21
CA VAL A 116 -9.30 9.64 -3.83
C VAL A 116 -7.83 9.97 -4.13
N GLY A 117 -6.99 8.95 -4.27
CA GLY A 117 -5.60 9.08 -4.64
C GLY A 117 -4.89 7.74 -4.83
N ALA A 118 -3.60 7.82 -5.14
CA ALA A 118 -2.73 6.67 -5.32
C ALA A 118 -1.36 6.87 -4.67
N PHE A 119 -0.77 5.76 -4.23
CA PHE A 119 0.63 5.66 -3.83
C PHE A 119 1.35 4.67 -4.73
N PHE A 120 2.38 5.07 -5.46
CA PHE A 120 3.06 4.15 -6.38
C PHE A 120 4.55 4.41 -6.44
N TRP A 121 5.29 3.36 -6.82
CA TRP A 121 6.73 3.45 -7.01
C TRP A 121 7.04 3.87 -8.45
N SER A 122 7.86 4.91 -8.61
CA SER A 122 8.42 5.31 -9.91
C SER A 122 9.92 5.50 -9.75
N LYS A 123 10.71 4.75 -10.53
CA LYS A 123 12.18 4.75 -10.45
C LYS A 123 12.68 4.60 -9.00
N SER A 124 12.13 3.62 -8.29
CA SER A 124 12.39 3.30 -6.86
C SER A 124 12.02 4.40 -5.86
N ARG A 125 11.35 5.47 -6.28
CA ARG A 125 10.89 6.54 -5.39
C ARG A 125 9.40 6.37 -5.08
N PRO A 126 8.98 6.58 -3.83
CA PRO A 126 7.57 6.65 -3.48
C PRO A 126 6.95 7.91 -4.10
N ASN A 127 5.79 7.77 -4.72
CA ASN A 127 5.00 8.88 -5.24
C ASN A 127 3.60 8.79 -4.65
N ILE A 128 3.01 9.94 -4.34
CA ILE A 128 1.66 10.08 -3.83
C ILE A 128 0.97 11.11 -4.71
N ILE A 129 -0.25 10.80 -5.16
CA ILE A 129 -1.10 11.72 -5.91
C ILE A 129 -2.51 11.64 -5.31
N PHE A 130 -3.14 12.80 -5.12
CA PHE A 130 -4.55 12.95 -4.82
C PHE A 130 -5.23 13.76 -5.91
N ILE A 131 -6.50 13.47 -6.18
CA ILE A 131 -7.29 14.27 -7.13
C ILE A 131 -8.13 15.29 -6.36
N LYS A 132 -7.89 16.58 -6.62
CA LYS A 132 -8.50 17.71 -5.91
C LYS A 132 -10.03 17.64 -5.84
N ASP A 133 -10.67 17.36 -6.96
CA ASP A 133 -12.13 17.27 -7.04
C ASP A 133 -12.67 16.10 -6.21
N ARG A 134 -11.95 14.98 -6.17
CA ARG A 134 -12.35 13.80 -5.40
C ARG A 134 -12.17 14.03 -3.91
N LEU A 135 -11.11 14.72 -3.48
CA LEU A 135 -10.94 15.15 -2.09
C LEU A 135 -12.13 16.02 -1.66
N SER A 136 -12.49 17.00 -2.50
CA SER A 136 -13.59 17.93 -2.25
C SER A 136 -14.95 17.21 -2.17
N LYS A 137 -15.25 16.34 -3.14
CA LYS A 137 -16.49 15.52 -3.17
C LYS A 137 -16.63 14.61 -1.95
N ASN A 138 -15.51 14.16 -1.36
CA ASN A 138 -15.49 13.29 -0.19
C ASN A 138 -15.33 14.06 1.14
N ASN A 139 -15.37 15.40 1.12
CA ASN A 139 -15.14 16.26 2.30
C ASN A 139 -13.81 15.97 3.03
N ILE A 140 -12.77 15.58 2.27
CA ILE A 140 -11.45 15.29 2.81
C ILE A 140 -10.63 16.58 2.82
N ILE A 141 -10.18 16.97 4.01
CA ILE A 141 -9.31 18.14 4.22
C ILE A 141 -7.98 17.63 4.74
N LEU A 142 -6.95 17.71 3.91
CA LEU A 142 -5.58 17.33 4.25
C LEU A 142 -4.78 18.53 4.75
N SER A 143 -3.74 18.27 5.55
CA SER A 143 -2.77 19.27 5.99
C SER A 143 -1.97 19.85 4.81
N ASP A 144 -1.39 21.03 5.03
CA ASP A 144 -0.64 21.77 4.01
C ASP A 144 0.54 21.01 3.41
N GLU A 145 1.11 20.05 4.13
CA GLU A 145 2.19 19.18 3.64
C GLU A 145 1.79 18.38 2.39
N TYR A 146 0.48 18.16 2.20
CA TYR A 146 -0.06 17.40 1.08
C TYR A 146 -0.28 18.23 -0.18
N LYS A 147 -0.22 19.57 -0.12
CA LYS A 147 -0.52 20.46 -1.26
C LYS A 147 0.27 20.09 -2.53
N GLN A 148 1.53 19.71 -2.38
CA GLN A 148 2.40 19.30 -3.50
C GLN A 148 2.00 17.95 -4.15
N PHE A 149 1.16 17.16 -3.49
CA PHE A 149 0.69 15.86 -3.98
C PHE A 149 -0.76 15.93 -4.52
N VAL A 150 -1.39 17.11 -4.50
CA VAL A 150 -2.76 17.30 -5.00
C VAL A 150 -2.69 17.80 -6.43
N GLU A 151 -3.24 17.01 -7.35
CA GLU A 151 -3.35 17.37 -8.77
C GLU A 151 -4.75 17.87 -9.10
N ASP A 152 -4.80 18.89 -9.95
CA ASP A 152 -6.02 19.39 -10.58
C ASP A 152 -6.18 18.67 -11.92
N TYR A 153 -7.00 17.61 -11.92
CA TYR A 153 -7.27 16.81 -13.10
C TYR A 153 -8.71 17.08 -13.54
N ASN A 154 -8.88 17.57 -14.77
CA ASN A 154 -10.21 17.84 -15.33
C ASN A 154 -10.94 16.52 -15.60
N GLU A 155 -11.82 16.13 -14.69
CA GLU A 155 -12.72 14.99 -14.82
C GLU A 155 -14.02 15.43 -15.48
N ASN A 156 -13.97 15.68 -16.79
CA ASN A 156 -15.16 15.90 -17.61
C ASN A 156 -15.96 14.61 -17.78
#